data_AF-A0A392P8C3-F1
#
_entry.id   AF-A0A392P8C3-F1
#
_cell.length_a   1.000
_cell.length_b   1.000
_cell.length_c   1.000
_cell.angle_alpha   90.00
_cell.angle_beta   90.00
_cell.angle_gamma   90.00
#
_symmetry.space_group_name_H-M   'P 1'
#
loop_
_entity.id
_entity.type
_entity.pdbx_description
1 polymer ?
#
loop_
_entity_poly.entity_id
_entity_poly.type
_entity_poly.pdbx_seq_one_letter_code
_entity_poly.pdbx_strand_id
1 'polypeptide(L)'
;VQPEEFYEDMHFWRSAVDNYWSLLTPLIFSDHPKRPGDEDPLPPYNMIRNVMDMSSNYGGLNAALLEEKKSVWVMNVVPARASNALPLILERGFAGVMHDW
;
A
#
# COMPACT_ATOMS: atom_id res chain seq x y z
N VAL A 1 -20.64 -6.88 5.74
CA VAL A 1 -19.45 -6.67 6.59
C VAL A 1 -19.91 -6.24 7.96
N GLN A 2 -19.42 -6.87 9.02
CA GLN A 2 -19.73 -6.39 10.37
C GLN A 2 -19.01 -5.06 10.59
N PRO A 3 -19.69 -4.00 11.06
CA PRO A 3 -19.06 -2.69 11.24
C PRO A 3 -17.80 -2.74 12.10
N GLU A 4 -17.82 -3.54 13.16
CA GLU A 4 -16.70 -3.73 14.08
C GLU A 4 -15.43 -4.22 13.37
N GLU A 5 -15.52 -5.29 12.57
CA GLU A 5 -14.39 -5.83 11.80
C GLU A 5 -13.79 -4.79 10.84
N PHE A 6 -14.64 -3.96 10.24
CA PHE A 6 -14.18 -2.89 9.34
C PHE A 6 -13.42 -1.79 10.08
N TYR A 7 -13.90 -1.39 11.26
CA TYR A 7 -13.22 -0.40 12.10
C TYR A 7 -11.90 -0.93 12.65
N GLU A 8 -11.86 -2.20 13.07
CA GLU A 8 -10.65 -2.87 13.55
C GLU A 8 -9.58 -2.95 12.46
N ASP A 9 -9.95 -3.35 11.23
CA ASP A 9 -9.03 -3.38 10.08
C ASP A 9 -8.44 -1.98 9.80
N MET A 10 -9.27 -0.93 9.78
CA MET A 10 -8.79 0.43 9.56
C MET A 10 -7.86 0.92 10.69
N HIS A 11 -8.19 0.64 11.95
CA HIS A 11 -7.36 1.01 13.09
C HIS A 11 -6.00 0.30 13.09
N PHE A 12 -6.01 -0.98 12.74
CA PHE A 12 -4.81 -1.79 12.59
C PHE A 12 -3.88 -1.20 11.51
N TRP A 13 -4.41 -0.95 10.30
CA TRP A 13 -3.59 -0.46 9.19
C TRP A 13 -3.06 0.95 9.40
N ARG A 14 -3.85 1.83 9.99
CA ARG A 14 -3.38 3.17 10.38
C ARG A 14 -2.20 3.07 11.35
N SER A 15 -2.34 2.25 12.39
CA SER A 15 -1.25 2.00 13.35
C SER A 15 -0.03 1.36 12.69
N ALA A 16 -0.23 0.44 11.74
CA ALA A 16 0.86 -0.20 11.03
C ALA A 16 1.64 0.79 10.15
N VAL A 17 0.95 1.63 9.38
CA VAL A 17 1.60 2.66 8.54
C VAL A 17 2.37 3.63 9.43
N ASP A 18 1.76 4.13 10.51
CA ASP A 18 2.41 5.09 11.42
C ASP A 18 3.70 4.53 12.03
N ASN A 19 3.70 3.27 12.46
CA ASN A 19 4.84 2.66 13.15
C ASN A 19 5.96 2.20 12.20
N TYR A 20 5.61 1.65 11.03
CA TYR A 20 6.57 0.93 10.19
C TYR A 20 7.00 1.70 8.94
N TRP A 21 6.23 2.69 8.46
CA TRP A 21 6.55 3.38 7.20
C TRP A 21 7.92 4.05 7.22
N SER A 22 8.33 4.63 8.36
CA SER A 22 9.65 5.26 8.49
C SER A 22 10.82 4.27 8.30
N LEU A 23 10.61 2.99 8.62
CA LEU A 23 11.64 1.94 8.50
C LEU A 23 11.94 1.57 7.04
N LEU A 24 11.03 1.88 6.13
CA LEU A 24 11.17 1.62 4.70
C LEU A 24 12.15 2.59 3.99
N THR A 25 12.66 3.62 4.69
CA THR A 25 13.32 4.76 4.04
C THR A 25 14.86 4.67 3.89
N PRO A 26 15.62 3.77 4.55
CA PRO A 26 17.04 3.56 4.18
C PRO A 26 17.40 2.17 3.60
N LEU A 27 16.69 1.10 3.96
CA LEU A 27 17.16 -0.28 3.77
C LEU A 27 16.89 -0.89 2.38
N ILE A 28 15.85 -0.42 1.68
CA ILE A 28 15.45 -0.98 0.37
C ILE A 28 16.20 -0.34 -0.80
N PHE A 29 16.92 0.75 -0.53
CA PHE A 29 17.52 1.60 -1.55
C PHE A 29 19.01 1.88 -1.32
N SER A 30 19.61 1.33 -0.25
CA SER A 30 21.02 1.50 0.06
C SER A 30 21.97 0.85 -0.96
N ASP A 31 21.45 -0.06 -1.80
CA ASP A 31 22.28 -1.03 -2.52
C ASP A 31 22.35 -0.75 -4.03
N HIS A 32 21.55 0.20 -4.54
CA HIS A 32 21.45 0.42 -5.98
C HIS A 32 22.43 1.49 -6.46
N PRO A 33 23.48 1.13 -7.25
CA PRO A 33 24.34 2.13 -7.87
C PRO A 33 23.52 2.95 -8.86
N LYS A 34 23.37 4.24 -8.58
CA LYS A 34 22.81 5.21 -9.54
C LYS A 34 23.66 5.20 -10.80
N ARG A 35 23.06 4.93 -11.98
CA ARG A 35 23.69 5.32 -13.25
C ARG A 35 23.74 6.86 -13.26
N PRO A 36 24.92 7.51 -13.25
CA PRO A 36 25.00 8.95 -13.39
C PRO A 36 24.87 9.26 -14.88
N GLY A 37 23.80 9.92 -15.27
CA GLY A 37 23.78 10.77 -16.46
C GLY A 37 23.73 12.21 -15.94
N ASP A 38 24.69 13.04 -16.33
CA ASP A 38 25.02 14.32 -15.68
C ASP A 38 23.97 15.44 -15.79
N GLU A 39 22.78 15.19 -16.36
CA GLU A 39 21.80 16.26 -16.65
C GLU A 39 20.44 16.14 -15.96
N ASP A 40 20.12 15.02 -15.31
CA ASP A 40 18.83 14.86 -14.62
C ASP A 40 18.97 15.15 -13.11
N PRO A 41 18.09 15.96 -12.51
CA PRO A 41 18.07 16.12 -11.06
C PRO A 41 17.83 14.76 -10.42
N LEU A 42 18.71 14.39 -9.51
CA LEU A 42 18.62 13.12 -8.78
C LEU A 42 17.22 13.01 -8.16
N PRO A 43 16.45 11.94 -8.44
CA PRO A 43 15.18 11.75 -7.76
C PRO A 43 15.43 11.75 -6.25
N PRO A 44 14.51 12.31 -5.43
CA PRO A 44 14.64 12.25 -3.99
C PRO A 44 14.89 10.79 -3.62
N TYR A 45 16.01 10.56 -2.94
CA TYR A 45 16.46 9.22 -2.58
C TYR A 45 15.31 8.48 -1.87
N ASN A 46 15.09 7.22 -2.24
CA ASN A 46 14.34 6.25 -1.44
C ASN A 46 12.81 6.40 -1.40
N MET A 47 12.19 6.87 -2.49
CA MET A 47 10.73 7.01 -2.54
C MET A 47 10.05 5.76 -3.09
N ILE A 48 9.29 5.05 -2.25
CA ILE A 48 8.34 4.03 -2.70
C ILE A 48 7.28 4.72 -3.56
N ARG A 49 6.96 4.13 -4.71
CA ARG A 49 5.94 4.64 -5.65
C ARG A 49 4.81 3.67 -5.90
N ASN A 50 5.07 2.38 -5.77
CA ASN A 50 4.11 1.31 -6.03
C ASN A 50 4.10 0.36 -4.83
N VAL A 51 2.91 0.05 -4.34
CA VAL A 51 2.65 -0.92 -3.28
C VAL A 51 1.69 -1.96 -3.83
N MET A 52 1.96 -3.23 -3.56
CA MET A 52 1.05 -4.32 -3.87
C MET A 52 0.58 -4.92 -2.54
N ASP A 53 -0.71 -4.72 -2.23
CA ASP A 53 -1.34 -5.33 -1.07
C ASP A 53 -1.88 -6.71 -1.49
N MET A 54 -1.08 -7.75 -1.27
CA MET A 54 -1.36 -9.10 -1.82
C MET A 54 -2.48 -9.88 -1.13
N SER A 55 -2.98 -9.37 0.01
CA SER A 55 -4.05 -10.01 0.78
C SER A 55 -4.98 -8.94 1.34
N SER A 56 -5.47 -8.09 0.45
CA SER A 56 -6.30 -6.95 0.81
C SER A 56 -7.65 -7.43 1.31
N ASN A 57 -7.98 -7.07 2.55
CA ASN A 57 -9.29 -7.29 3.13
C ASN A 57 -10.23 -6.18 2.63
N TYR A 58 -10.36 -5.08 3.39
CA TYR A 58 -11.23 -3.98 3.03
C TYR A 58 -10.50 -2.80 2.37
N GLY A 59 -9.26 -3.01 1.90
CA GLY A 59 -8.40 -1.93 1.38
C GLY A 59 -7.83 -1.01 2.47
N GLY A 60 -7.72 -1.52 3.72
CA GLY A 60 -7.28 -0.74 4.87
C GLY A 60 -5.85 -0.17 4.73
N LEU A 61 -4.92 -0.93 4.13
CA LEU A 61 -3.57 -0.43 3.86
C LEU A 61 -3.57 0.77 2.91
N ASN A 62 -4.33 0.70 1.80
CA ASN A 62 -4.45 1.81 0.86
C ASN A 62 -5.08 3.04 1.53
N ALA A 63 -6.15 2.85 2.29
CA ALA A 63 -6.81 3.92 3.04
C ALA A 63 -5.86 4.60 4.03
N ALA A 64 -5.09 3.81 4.80
CA ALA A 64 -4.12 4.33 5.76
C ALA A 64 -3.01 5.12 5.06
N LEU A 65 -2.46 4.61 3.95
CA LEU A 65 -1.44 5.33 3.17
C LEU A 65 -1.96 6.65 2.59
N LEU A 66 -3.22 6.68 2.15
CA LEU A 66 -3.88 7.89 1.66
C LEU A 66 -4.10 8.92 2.78
N GLU A 67 -4.58 8.49 3.94
CA GLU A 67 -4.78 9.34 5.13
C GLU A 67 -3.45 9.96 5.58
N GLU A 68 -2.39 9.17 5.57
CA GLU A 68 -1.01 9.55 5.89
C GLU A 68 -0.29 10.33 4.76
N LYS A 69 -1.02 10.69 3.70
CA LYS A 69 -0.55 11.47 2.53
C LYS A 69 0.70 10.89 1.88
N LYS A 70 0.84 9.56 1.86
CA LYS A 70 1.95 8.90 1.17
C LYS A 70 1.67 8.90 -0.34
N SER A 71 2.61 9.42 -1.13
CA SER A 71 2.47 9.50 -2.60
C SER A 71 2.81 8.15 -3.25
N VAL A 72 1.90 7.19 -3.10
CA VAL A 72 2.04 5.82 -3.62
C VAL A 72 0.81 5.38 -4.40
N TRP A 73 1.03 4.59 -5.44
CA TRP A 73 0.00 3.82 -6.10
C TRP A 73 -0.11 2.46 -5.44
N VAL A 74 -1.33 2.05 -5.08
CA VAL A 74 -1.58 0.78 -4.40
C VAL A 74 -2.48 -0.09 -5.27
N MET A 75 -2.02 -1.29 -5.59
CA MET A 75 -2.86 -2.35 -6.14
C MET A 75 -3.32 -3.25 -5.00
N ASN A 76 -4.63 -3.26 -4.72
CA ASN A 76 -5.22 -4.15 -3.72
C ASN A 76 -5.57 -5.50 -4.37
N VAL A 77 -5.04 -6.59 -3.85
CA VAL A 77 -5.35 -7.93 -4.34
C VAL A 77 -6.13 -8.73 -3.32
N VAL A 78 -7.32 -9.16 -3.69
CA VAL A 78 -8.17 -10.03 -2.87
C VAL A 78 -7.91 -11.48 -3.28
N PRO A 79 -7.49 -12.37 -2.36
CA PRO A 79 -7.27 -13.77 -2.70
C PRO A 79 -8.56 -14.44 -3.18
N ALA A 80 -8.53 -15.14 -4.31
CA ALA A 80 -9.72 -15.76 -4.91
C ALA A 80 -10.36 -16.84 -4.02
N ARG A 81 -9.60 -17.39 -3.07
CA ARG A 81 -10.06 -18.40 -2.10
C ARG A 81 -10.56 -17.80 -0.78
N ALA A 82 -10.54 -16.47 -0.62
CA ALA A 82 -11.03 -15.76 0.56
C ALA A 82 -12.43 -15.17 0.33
N SER A 83 -12.99 -14.55 1.37
CA SER A 83 -14.24 -13.79 1.23
C SER A 83 -14.07 -12.63 0.24
N ASN A 84 -15.01 -12.46 -0.69
CA ASN A 84 -14.89 -11.47 -1.75
C ASN A 84 -15.17 -10.05 -1.24
N ALA A 85 -14.11 -9.35 -0.86
CA ALA A 85 -14.14 -7.94 -0.45
C ALA A 85 -13.88 -6.95 -1.59
N LEU A 86 -13.62 -7.44 -2.82
CA LEU A 86 -13.28 -6.59 -3.97
C LEU A 86 -14.36 -5.53 -4.28
N PRO A 87 -15.68 -5.84 -4.27
CA PRO A 87 -16.71 -4.83 -4.50
C PRO A 87 -16.59 -3.64 -3.53
N LEU A 88 -16.33 -3.91 -2.24
CA LEU A 88 -16.18 -2.86 -1.24
C LEU A 88 -14.94 -1.99 -1.50
N ILE A 89 -13.81 -2.61 -1.89
CA ILE A 89 -12.59 -1.88 -2.26
C ILE A 89 -12.86 -0.92 -3.43
N LEU A 90 -13.58 -1.40 -4.45
CA LEU A 90 -13.93 -0.60 -5.63
C LEU A 90 -14.92 0.54 -5.31
N GLU A 91 -15.94 0.28 -4.47
CA GLU A 91 -16.89 1.29 -3.99
C GLU A 91 -16.20 2.43 -3.22
N ARG A 92 -15.09 2.13 -2.53
CA ARG A 92 -14.23 3.13 -1.88
C ARG A 92 -13.36 3.93 -2.85
N GLY A 93 -13.39 3.60 -4.15
CA GLY A 93 -12.61 4.26 -5.20
C GLY A 93 -11.17 3.76 -5.32
N PHE A 94 -10.83 2.62 -4.71
CA PHE A 94 -9.49 2.05 -4.79
C PHE A 94 -9.37 1.06 -5.95
N ALA A 95 -8.19 1.01 -6.57
CA ALA A 95 -7.88 -0.03 -7.56
C ALA A 95 -7.74 -1.39 -6.87
N GLY A 96 -8.33 -2.42 -7.45
CA GLY A 96 -8.15 -3.78 -6.95
C GLY A 96 -8.46 -4.87 -7.96
N VAL A 97 -8.00 -6.08 -7.66
CA VAL A 97 -8.16 -7.28 -8.48
C VAL A 97 -8.33 -8.52 -7.59
N MET A 98 -8.95 -9.58 -8.11
CA MET A 98 -8.90 -10.90 -7.49
C MET A 98 -7.82 -11.76 -8.15
N HIS A 99 -7.08 -12.54 -7.36
CA HIS A 99 -6.09 -13.48 -7.90
C HIS A 99 -5.97 -14.73 -7.02
N ASP A 100 -5.68 -15.88 -7.65
CA ASP A 100 -5.63 -17.20 -7.02
C ASP A 100 -4.22 -17.79 -6.78
N TRP A 101 -3.18 -17.03 -7.14
CA TRP A 101 -1.74 -17.34 -7.14
C TRP A 101 -1.30 -18.70 -7.70
#